data_AF-A0A535P627-F1
#
_entry.id   AF-A0A535P627-F1
#
_cell.length_a   1.000
_cell.length_b   1.000
_cell.length_c   1.000
_cell.angle_alpha   90.00
_cell.angle_beta   90.00
_cell.angle_gamma   90.00
#
_symmetry.space_group_name_H-M   'P 1'
#
loop_
_entity.id
_entity.type
_entity.pdbx_description
1 polymer ?
#
loop_
_entity_poly.entity_id
_entity_poly.type
_entity_poly.pdbx_seq_one_letter_code
_entity_poly.pdbx_strand_id
1 'polypeptide(L)'
;MPSPRPLAYLAAALFAVATVILPGSPTAPTAVAAAALNPKVVVIAGPVGALNGHYRADADAIAATARKYTSNVVLIKTPRATWSRVRPALQGASIVVYLGHGNGWPSIYAPWQPYTKDGLGLDPETGADGSAHVYYGEYYLARDVRLAPNAIVLLNHLCYASGNTSDGLPIGTLSDSKQRVDNYGAGFIAAGARAVIADVSHPHTAYITALFTTRQTIDRLWHTYPTYHGHDIPFMGVRNPGFRAILDPTTRTGPWYRSIIEDPTLTTTMVTRTAYPSTAVNPAGFVVPGAAEVTAADGVAVRGSADLSGDPIATLATGTRLRVTAESPALADGTRVFAVATLDGATAGFVPAAGLAPRDSTPPRIWTLDKPYSVATVDGTYLYALRYRASEAVAAELTIRNAAGDTVRTLATTSDWTTITWDLRDSAGALVPNGTYAWSLRLS
;
A
#
# COMPACT_ATOMS: atom_id res chain seq x y z
N MET A 1 -20.67 -69.62 34.02
CA MET A 1 -22.13 -69.81 33.90
C MET A 1 -22.70 -68.67 33.09
N PRO A 2 -23.09 -68.94 31.83
CA PRO A 2 -23.90 -68.06 30.99
C PRO A 2 -25.39 -68.39 31.18
N SER A 3 -26.30 -67.44 30.99
CA SER A 3 -27.70 -67.61 30.52
C SER A 3 -28.45 -66.24 30.60
N PRO A 4 -29.65 -66.06 30.01
CA PRO A 4 -29.82 -65.59 28.63
C PRO A 4 -30.81 -64.39 28.52
N ARG A 5 -30.96 -63.86 27.29
CA ARG A 5 -32.01 -62.92 26.86
C ARG A 5 -33.41 -63.56 26.95
N PRO A 6 -34.52 -62.79 26.96
CA PRO A 6 -35.16 -62.41 25.67
C PRO A 6 -35.92 -61.06 25.63
N LEU A 7 -36.32 -60.72 24.39
CA LEU A 7 -37.27 -59.71 23.91
C LEU A 7 -38.59 -59.68 24.72
N ALA A 8 -39.43 -58.62 24.73
CA ALA A 8 -40.06 -58.01 23.56
C ALA A 8 -41.07 -56.87 23.89
N TYR A 9 -41.36 -56.09 22.83
CA TYR A 9 -42.63 -55.43 22.44
C TYR A 9 -43.06 -54.01 22.93
N LEU A 10 -43.16 -53.14 21.91
CA LEU A 10 -44.28 -52.27 21.52
C LEU A 10 -44.73 -51.12 22.44
N ALA A 11 -44.51 -49.89 21.96
CA ALA A 11 -45.57 -48.88 21.90
C ALA A 11 -45.31 -47.92 20.73
N ALA A 12 -46.25 -47.90 19.80
CA ALA A 12 -46.34 -46.93 18.72
C ALA A 12 -46.84 -45.58 19.27
N ALA A 13 -46.28 -44.47 18.80
CA ALA A 13 -46.91 -43.16 18.91
C ALA A 13 -46.66 -42.36 17.62
N LEU A 14 -47.76 -42.09 16.93
CA LEU A 14 -47.87 -41.15 15.82
C LEU A 14 -47.25 -39.80 16.19
N PHE A 15 -46.47 -39.21 15.29
CA PHE A 15 -46.35 -37.75 15.21
C PHE A 15 -46.58 -37.31 13.77
N ALA A 16 -47.53 -36.39 13.65
CA ALA A 16 -48.02 -35.81 12.42
C ALA A 16 -46.93 -35.05 11.66
N VAL A 17 -46.94 -35.20 10.33
CA VAL A 17 -46.16 -34.39 9.39
C VAL A 17 -46.75 -32.98 9.37
N ALA A 18 -46.04 -32.03 9.95
CA ALA A 18 -46.23 -30.61 9.69
C ALA A 18 -45.19 -30.17 8.65
N THR A 19 -45.61 -30.07 7.39
CA THR A 19 -44.83 -29.46 6.31
C THR A 19 -44.74 -27.96 6.56
N VAL A 20 -43.66 -27.53 7.23
CA VAL A 20 -43.28 -26.12 7.27
C VAL A 20 -42.68 -25.77 5.91
N ILE A 21 -43.43 -24.99 5.13
CA ILE A 21 -42.91 -24.33 3.92
C ILE A 21 -41.98 -23.22 4.41
N LEU A 22 -40.67 -23.49 4.41
CA LEU A 22 -39.65 -22.47 4.65
C LEU A 22 -39.59 -21.53 3.43
N PRO A 23 -39.74 -20.21 3.60
CA PRO A 23 -39.45 -19.25 2.54
C PRO A 23 -37.98 -19.37 2.12
N GLY A 24 -37.75 -19.24 0.81
CA GLY A 24 -36.51 -19.56 0.12
C GLY A 24 -35.25 -19.05 0.82
N SER A 25 -34.27 -19.94 0.94
CA SER A 25 -32.92 -19.62 1.36
C SER A 25 -32.38 -18.46 0.51
N PRO A 26 -31.85 -17.38 1.11
CA PRO A 26 -31.18 -16.35 0.33
C PRO A 26 -30.02 -17.01 -0.40
N THR A 27 -30.02 -16.90 -1.73
CA THR A 27 -28.89 -17.29 -2.57
C THR A 27 -27.67 -16.55 -2.06
N ALA A 28 -26.70 -17.29 -1.53
CA ALA A 28 -25.43 -16.71 -1.12
C ALA A 28 -24.84 -15.95 -2.32
N PRO A 29 -24.38 -14.70 -2.15
CA PRO A 29 -23.76 -13.96 -3.23
C PRO A 29 -22.60 -14.79 -3.78
N THR A 30 -22.60 -15.01 -5.08
CA THR A 30 -21.51 -15.66 -5.81
C THR A 30 -20.23 -14.91 -5.48
N ALA A 31 -19.25 -15.63 -4.91
CA ALA A 31 -17.95 -15.07 -4.60
C ALA A 31 -17.34 -14.50 -5.90
N VAL A 32 -17.18 -13.17 -5.95
CA VAL A 32 -16.37 -12.52 -6.97
C VAL A 32 -15.00 -13.20 -6.93
N ALA A 33 -14.59 -13.80 -8.04
CA ALA A 33 -13.29 -14.45 -8.14
C ALA A 33 -12.22 -13.50 -7.62
N ALA A 34 -11.52 -13.88 -6.55
CA ALA A 34 -10.44 -13.07 -6.00
C ALA A 34 -9.44 -12.81 -7.13
N ALA A 35 -9.23 -11.53 -7.48
CA ALA A 35 -8.23 -11.15 -8.47
C ALA A 35 -6.90 -11.84 -8.12
N ALA A 36 -6.31 -12.51 -9.10
CA ALA A 36 -5.05 -13.22 -8.89
C ALA A 36 -3.99 -12.27 -8.33
N LEU A 37 -3.35 -12.67 -7.23
CA LEU A 37 -2.32 -11.89 -6.56
C LEU A 37 -1.11 -11.71 -7.49
N ASN A 38 -0.89 -10.49 -7.99
CA ASN A 38 0.16 -10.17 -8.96
C ASN A 38 1.00 -8.97 -8.47
N PRO A 39 1.75 -9.13 -7.36
CA PRO A 39 2.52 -8.03 -6.77
C PRO A 39 3.57 -7.53 -7.77
N LYS A 40 3.69 -6.20 -7.86
CA LYS A 40 4.63 -5.55 -8.77
C LYS A 40 6.03 -5.53 -8.17
N VAL A 41 6.99 -6.08 -8.90
CA VAL A 41 8.42 -6.06 -8.53
C VAL A 41 9.17 -5.16 -9.50
N VAL A 42 9.89 -4.18 -8.99
CA VAL A 42 10.70 -3.26 -9.79
C VAL A 42 12.16 -3.45 -9.42
N VAL A 43 12.99 -3.79 -10.39
CA VAL A 43 14.44 -3.97 -10.22
C VAL A 43 15.16 -2.92 -11.05
N ILE A 44 16.01 -2.13 -10.40
CA ILE A 44 16.72 -1.00 -11.02
C ILE A 44 18.22 -1.18 -10.81
N ALA A 45 18.99 -1.17 -11.91
CA ALA A 45 20.44 -1.05 -11.87
C ALA A 45 20.87 0.30 -12.48
N GLY A 46 21.33 1.22 -11.64
CA GLY A 46 21.86 2.53 -12.05
C GLY A 46 23.28 2.44 -12.64
N PRO A 47 23.79 3.56 -13.20
CA PRO A 47 25.16 3.68 -13.67
C PRO A 47 26.16 3.59 -12.51
N VAL A 48 27.19 2.76 -12.66
CA VAL A 48 28.31 2.56 -11.71
C VAL A 48 29.66 2.37 -12.44
N GLY A 49 29.75 2.82 -13.69
CA GLY A 49 30.96 2.76 -14.50
C GLY A 49 31.47 1.33 -14.74
N ALA A 50 32.70 1.06 -14.31
CA ALA A 50 33.35 -0.24 -14.55
C ALA A 50 32.56 -1.45 -13.98
N LEU A 51 31.75 -1.24 -12.93
CA LEU A 51 30.95 -2.29 -12.31
C LEU A 51 29.59 -2.54 -12.99
N ASN A 52 29.27 -1.82 -14.07
CA ASN A 52 27.99 -1.96 -14.77
C ASN A 52 27.71 -3.39 -15.23
N GLY A 53 28.74 -4.14 -15.65
CA GLY A 53 28.57 -5.55 -16.00
C GLY A 53 28.04 -6.37 -14.83
N HIS A 54 28.64 -6.20 -13.66
CA HIS A 54 28.28 -6.92 -12.44
C HIS A 54 26.87 -6.57 -11.94
N TYR A 55 26.55 -5.28 -11.81
CA TYR A 55 25.24 -4.86 -11.26
C TYR A 55 24.08 -5.22 -12.19
N ARG A 56 24.31 -5.20 -13.51
CA ARG A 56 23.31 -5.66 -14.48
C ARG A 56 23.06 -7.16 -14.36
N ALA A 57 24.11 -7.96 -14.13
CA ALA A 57 23.98 -9.40 -13.94
C ALA A 57 23.21 -9.73 -12.65
N ASP A 58 23.51 -9.03 -11.54
CA ASP A 58 22.77 -9.16 -10.29
C ASP A 58 21.28 -8.77 -10.47
N ALA A 59 21.01 -7.66 -11.16
CA ALA A 59 19.65 -7.23 -11.47
C ALA A 59 18.89 -8.25 -12.34
N ASP A 60 19.57 -8.87 -13.32
CA ASP A 60 19.00 -9.94 -14.14
C ASP A 60 18.64 -11.17 -13.29
N ALA A 61 19.52 -11.59 -12.37
CA ALA A 61 19.28 -12.73 -11.48
C ALA A 61 18.10 -12.47 -10.52
N ILE A 62 18.01 -11.25 -9.96
CA ILE A 62 16.92 -10.82 -9.08
C ILE A 62 15.59 -10.80 -9.85
N ALA A 63 15.56 -10.19 -11.03
CA ALA A 63 14.35 -10.14 -11.87
C ALA A 63 13.93 -11.54 -12.34
N ALA A 64 14.86 -12.40 -12.74
CA ALA A 64 14.58 -13.79 -13.10
C ALA A 64 14.00 -14.57 -11.92
N THR A 65 14.50 -14.34 -10.70
CA THR A 65 13.96 -14.96 -9.49
C THR A 65 12.55 -14.48 -9.18
N ALA A 66 12.27 -13.17 -9.31
CA ALA A 66 10.93 -12.62 -9.09
C ALA A 66 9.90 -13.17 -10.10
N ARG A 67 10.30 -13.35 -11.37
CA ARG A 67 9.44 -13.90 -12.43
C ARG A 67 8.96 -15.33 -12.18
N LYS A 68 9.57 -16.06 -11.25
CA LYS A 68 9.08 -17.38 -10.80
C LYS A 68 7.76 -17.29 -10.03
N TYR A 69 7.46 -16.12 -9.45
CA TYR A 69 6.35 -15.94 -8.50
C TYR A 69 5.32 -14.88 -8.91
N THR A 70 5.68 -13.96 -9.80
CA THR A 70 4.79 -12.90 -10.31
C THR A 70 5.08 -12.60 -11.77
N SER A 71 4.05 -12.27 -12.55
CA SER A 71 4.22 -11.84 -13.93
C SER A 71 4.49 -10.33 -14.05
N ASN A 72 4.28 -9.58 -12.98
CA ASN A 72 4.44 -8.12 -12.94
C ASN A 72 5.85 -7.70 -12.49
N VAL A 73 6.85 -7.98 -13.33
CA VAL A 73 8.25 -7.64 -13.06
C VAL A 73 8.76 -6.60 -14.06
N VAL A 74 9.15 -5.43 -13.56
CA VAL A 74 9.77 -4.36 -14.35
C VAL A 74 11.26 -4.33 -14.05
N LEU A 75 12.09 -4.47 -15.08
CA LEU A 75 13.55 -4.39 -14.99
C LEU A 75 14.05 -3.17 -15.76
N ILE A 76 14.79 -2.30 -15.09
CA ILE A 76 15.38 -1.09 -15.67
C ILE A 76 16.87 -1.09 -15.36
N LYS A 77 17.71 -0.89 -16.37
CA LYS A 77 19.17 -0.95 -16.23
C LYS A 77 19.84 0.19 -16.99
N THR A 78 21.00 0.63 -16.50
CA THR A 78 21.92 1.53 -17.21
C THR A 78 22.33 0.96 -18.57
N PRO A 79 22.46 1.80 -19.63
CA PRO A 79 22.43 3.27 -19.65
C PRO A 79 21.04 3.89 -19.87
N ARG A 80 19.96 3.19 -19.47
CA ARG A 80 18.56 3.67 -19.63
C ARG A 80 17.76 3.59 -18.34
N ALA A 81 18.43 3.60 -17.20
CA ALA A 81 17.84 3.79 -15.89
C ALA A 81 17.69 5.27 -15.58
N THR A 82 16.91 5.97 -16.40
CA THR A 82 16.59 7.39 -16.24
C THR A 82 15.40 7.59 -15.30
N TRP A 83 15.24 8.78 -14.74
CA TRP A 83 14.11 9.11 -13.87
C TRP A 83 12.76 9.02 -14.56
N SER A 84 12.68 9.46 -15.82
CA SER A 84 11.50 9.36 -16.68
C SER A 84 10.99 7.93 -16.84
N ARG A 85 11.87 6.93 -16.71
CA ARG A 85 11.54 5.50 -16.76
C ARG A 85 11.32 4.90 -15.38
N VAL A 86 12.16 5.27 -14.40
CA VAL A 86 12.10 4.76 -13.04
C VAL A 86 10.87 5.27 -12.29
N ARG A 87 10.57 6.58 -12.33
CA ARG A 87 9.42 7.18 -11.63
C ARG A 87 8.09 6.49 -11.93
N PRO A 88 7.66 6.30 -13.20
CA PRO A 88 6.41 5.59 -13.48
C PRO A 88 6.48 4.10 -13.12
N ALA A 89 7.67 3.47 -13.23
CA ALA A 89 7.83 2.08 -12.86
C ALA A 89 7.63 1.84 -11.35
N LEU A 90 8.08 2.77 -10.50
CA LEU A 90 7.93 2.64 -9.04
C LEU A 90 6.47 2.77 -8.56
N GLN A 91 5.57 3.36 -9.35
CA GLN A 91 4.17 3.53 -8.94
C GLN A 91 3.51 2.16 -8.71
N GLY A 92 2.95 1.97 -7.51
CA GLY A 92 2.32 0.73 -7.09
C GLY A 92 3.28 -0.47 -6.97
N ALA A 93 4.59 -0.26 -6.87
CA ALA A 93 5.54 -1.35 -6.65
C ALA A 93 5.43 -1.89 -5.22
N SER A 94 5.22 -3.21 -5.07
CA SER A 94 5.23 -3.90 -3.77
C SER A 94 6.64 -4.22 -3.31
N ILE A 95 7.53 -4.51 -4.25
CA ILE A 95 8.94 -4.79 -3.97
C ILE A 95 9.77 -3.93 -4.92
N VAL A 96 10.64 -3.10 -4.35
CA VAL A 96 11.62 -2.33 -5.11
C VAL A 96 13.00 -2.85 -4.78
N VAL A 97 13.82 -3.11 -5.79
CA VAL A 97 15.23 -3.45 -5.63
C VAL A 97 16.05 -2.43 -6.39
N TYR A 98 17.00 -1.79 -5.72
CA TYR A 98 17.90 -0.84 -6.34
C TYR A 98 19.37 -1.23 -6.11
N LEU A 99 20.13 -1.21 -7.21
CA LEU A 99 21.56 -1.39 -7.26
C LEU A 99 22.17 -0.17 -7.94
N GLY A 100 23.12 0.51 -7.32
CA GLY A 100 23.76 1.67 -7.95
C GLY A 100 24.52 2.55 -6.96
N HIS A 101 24.88 3.75 -7.40
CA HIS A 101 25.53 4.73 -6.54
C HIS A 101 24.61 5.15 -5.38
N GLY A 102 25.13 5.06 -4.17
CA GLY A 102 24.52 5.66 -3.00
C GLY A 102 25.07 7.06 -2.71
N ASN A 103 24.24 7.93 -2.15
CA ASN A 103 24.65 9.29 -1.74
C ASN A 103 23.96 9.67 -0.42
N GLY A 104 24.31 8.97 0.65
CA GLY A 104 23.65 9.15 1.94
C GLY A 104 24.18 10.32 2.76
N TRP A 105 23.52 10.65 3.86
CA TRP A 105 23.98 11.62 4.84
C TRP A 105 24.01 11.04 6.28
N PRO A 106 25.02 11.32 7.12
CA PRO A 106 26.22 12.13 6.88
C PRO A 106 27.24 11.51 5.92
N SER A 107 27.87 12.35 5.12
CA SER A 107 28.93 11.96 4.16
C SER A 107 30.00 13.04 4.07
N ILE A 108 31.19 12.67 3.60
CA ILE A 108 32.27 13.64 3.31
C ILE A 108 32.00 14.53 2.08
N TYR A 109 30.98 14.19 1.29
CA TYR A 109 30.60 14.93 0.09
C TYR A 109 29.82 16.20 0.47
N ALA A 110 29.20 16.83 -0.53
CA ALA A 110 28.42 18.06 -0.35
C ALA A 110 27.47 18.00 0.87
N PRO A 111 27.26 19.13 1.58
CA PRO A 111 26.38 19.22 2.74
C PRO A 111 24.99 18.63 2.52
N TRP A 112 24.30 18.33 3.61
CA TRP A 112 22.95 17.79 3.54
C TRP A 112 22.02 18.71 2.73
N GLN A 113 21.29 18.09 1.81
CA GLN A 113 20.14 18.65 1.12
C GLN A 113 19.30 17.50 0.55
N PRO A 114 17.98 17.66 0.44
CA PRO A 114 17.07 16.53 0.17
C PRO A 114 16.93 16.18 -1.32
N TYR A 115 17.43 17.01 -2.24
CA TYR A 115 17.35 16.83 -3.68
C TYR A 115 18.33 15.78 -4.22
N THR A 116 19.50 15.56 -3.59
CA THR A 116 20.45 14.53 -4.06
C THR A 116 20.76 13.48 -3.01
N LYS A 117 20.55 13.76 -1.72
CA LYS A 117 20.87 12.81 -0.66
C LYS A 117 19.79 11.75 -0.50
N ASP A 118 20.21 10.56 -0.07
CA ASP A 118 19.31 9.53 0.49
C ASP A 118 18.28 9.01 -0.54
N GLY A 119 18.74 8.76 -1.77
CA GLY A 119 17.87 8.31 -2.86
C GLY A 119 18.61 7.50 -3.94
N LEU A 120 18.30 7.78 -5.21
CA LEU A 120 18.76 6.99 -6.36
C LEU A 120 19.78 7.77 -7.21
N GLY A 121 20.91 7.15 -7.54
CA GLY A 121 21.79 7.57 -8.63
C GLY A 121 21.36 6.94 -9.96
N LEU A 122 20.88 7.75 -10.90
CA LEU A 122 20.25 7.31 -12.15
C LEU A 122 20.96 7.90 -13.38
N ASP A 123 20.74 7.31 -14.55
CA ASP A 123 21.29 7.83 -15.80
C ASP A 123 20.69 9.22 -16.13
N PRO A 124 21.47 10.17 -16.69
CA PRO A 124 20.94 11.42 -17.20
C PRO A 124 19.92 11.20 -18.34
N GLU A 125 18.88 12.05 -18.41
CA GLU A 125 17.88 11.99 -19.49
C GLU A 125 18.48 12.29 -20.88
N THR A 126 19.55 13.09 -20.92
CA THR A 126 20.21 13.56 -22.16
C THR A 126 21.16 12.54 -22.78
N GLY A 127 21.24 11.32 -22.21
CA GLY A 127 22.14 10.26 -22.66
C GLY A 127 23.13 9.85 -21.59
N ALA A 128 23.33 8.55 -21.44
CA ALA A 128 24.27 7.95 -20.48
C ALA A 128 25.33 7.10 -21.20
N ASP A 129 26.56 7.21 -20.70
CA ASP A 129 27.69 6.33 -21.02
C ASP A 129 27.84 5.19 -20.00
N GLY A 130 26.94 5.13 -19.01
CA GLY A 130 26.98 4.19 -17.89
C GLY A 130 27.85 4.62 -16.71
N SER A 131 28.49 5.79 -16.75
CA SER A 131 29.28 6.36 -15.65
C SER A 131 28.67 7.66 -15.14
N ALA A 132 28.19 8.51 -16.05
CA ALA A 132 27.46 9.72 -15.71
C ALA A 132 26.18 9.38 -14.95
N HIS A 133 25.89 10.14 -13.89
CA HIS A 133 24.71 9.93 -13.06
C HIS A 133 24.12 11.25 -12.55
N VAL A 134 22.81 11.23 -12.33
CA VAL A 134 22.03 12.29 -11.69
C VAL A 134 21.40 11.69 -10.43
N TYR A 135 21.57 12.38 -9.30
CA TYR A 135 20.96 11.96 -8.05
C TYR A 135 19.53 12.50 -7.91
N TYR A 136 18.62 11.60 -7.58
CA TYR A 136 17.25 11.88 -7.18
C TYR A 136 17.10 11.48 -5.72
N GLY A 137 17.35 12.45 -4.84
CA GLY A 137 17.30 12.30 -3.40
C GLY A 137 15.90 12.12 -2.82
N GLU A 138 15.83 12.06 -1.50
CA GLU A 138 14.61 11.80 -0.73
C GLU A 138 13.43 12.72 -1.09
N TYR A 139 13.69 13.97 -1.49
CA TYR A 139 12.65 14.92 -1.92
C TYR A 139 11.84 14.38 -3.10
N TYR A 140 12.53 13.85 -4.12
CA TYR A 140 11.87 13.34 -5.32
C TYR A 140 11.13 12.03 -5.04
N LEU A 141 11.70 11.17 -4.20
CA LEU A 141 11.05 9.93 -3.78
C LEU A 141 9.75 10.23 -3.02
N ALA A 142 9.80 11.06 -1.99
CA ALA A 142 8.63 11.40 -1.18
C ALA A 142 7.54 12.11 -2.01
N ARG A 143 7.93 13.05 -2.88
CA ARG A 143 6.98 13.85 -3.66
C ARG A 143 6.35 13.05 -4.79
N ASP A 144 7.15 12.31 -5.56
CA ASP A 144 6.76 11.80 -6.88
C ASP A 144 6.52 10.29 -6.93
N VAL A 145 6.84 9.54 -5.87
CA VAL A 145 6.69 8.09 -5.84
C VAL A 145 5.58 7.67 -4.87
N ARG A 146 4.71 6.77 -5.32
CA ARG A 146 3.70 6.09 -4.51
C ARG A 146 3.88 4.58 -4.64
N LEU A 147 4.60 3.95 -3.72
CA LEU A 147 4.76 2.49 -3.70
C LEU A 147 3.43 1.80 -3.36
N ALA A 148 3.28 0.49 -3.57
CA ALA A 148 2.09 -0.22 -3.09
C ALA A 148 2.03 -0.21 -1.55
N PRO A 149 0.85 -0.38 -0.93
CA PRO A 149 0.80 -0.52 0.53
C PRO A 149 1.60 -1.75 0.95
N ASN A 150 2.21 -1.67 2.13
CA ASN A 150 3.08 -2.71 2.66
C ASN A 150 4.31 -2.99 1.78
N ALA A 151 4.71 -2.04 0.94
CA ALA A 151 5.88 -2.19 0.10
C ALA A 151 7.17 -2.31 0.92
N ILE A 152 8.14 -3.00 0.33
CA ILE A 152 9.50 -3.12 0.83
C ILE A 152 10.49 -2.64 -0.22
N VAL A 153 11.56 -1.99 0.23
CA VAL A 153 12.69 -1.57 -0.59
C VAL A 153 13.94 -2.35 -0.17
N LEU A 154 14.63 -2.93 -1.15
CA LEU A 154 15.88 -3.66 -1.00
C LEU A 154 16.99 -2.87 -1.71
N LEU A 155 17.93 -2.34 -0.94
CA LEU A 155 19.08 -1.59 -1.44
C LEU A 155 20.30 -2.52 -1.47
N ASN A 156 20.96 -2.65 -2.61
CA ASN A 156 22.10 -3.54 -2.81
C ASN A 156 23.31 -2.78 -3.34
N HIS A 157 24.49 -3.02 -2.77
CA HIS A 157 25.76 -2.39 -3.19
C HIS A 157 25.80 -0.86 -3.09
N LEU A 158 25.00 -0.25 -2.20
CA LEU A 158 24.97 1.20 -2.05
C LEU A 158 25.97 1.68 -0.98
N CYS A 159 26.74 2.71 -1.34
CA CYS A 159 27.45 3.52 -0.36
C CYS A 159 26.44 4.23 0.57
N TYR A 160 26.74 4.29 1.86
CA TYR A 160 25.95 4.99 2.90
C TYR A 160 24.57 4.41 3.25
N ALA A 161 23.93 3.60 2.40
CA ALA A 161 22.57 3.11 2.68
C ALA A 161 22.47 2.21 3.92
N SER A 162 23.50 1.41 4.18
CA SER A 162 23.53 0.47 5.31
C SER A 162 24.21 1.01 6.58
N GLY A 163 24.62 2.29 6.55
CA GLY A 163 25.45 2.92 7.59
C GLY A 163 26.94 2.97 7.24
N ASN A 164 27.36 2.30 6.17
CA ASN A 164 28.71 2.30 5.63
C ASN A 164 29.14 3.69 5.09
N THR A 165 30.41 3.80 4.72
CA THR A 165 30.97 4.91 3.93
C THR A 165 31.17 4.45 2.48
N SER A 166 31.69 5.34 1.62
CA SER A 166 32.21 4.93 0.31
C SER A 166 33.40 3.99 0.44
N ASP A 167 33.62 3.17 -0.59
CA ASP A 167 34.78 2.30 -0.69
C ASP A 167 36.08 3.12 -0.57
N GLY A 168 37.05 2.58 0.18
CA GLY A 168 38.34 3.22 0.44
C GLY A 168 38.31 4.32 1.53
N LEU A 169 37.15 4.65 2.10
CA LEU A 169 37.06 5.57 3.23
C LEU A 169 37.09 4.85 4.58
N PRO A 170 37.54 5.52 5.67
CA PRO A 170 37.47 4.97 7.02
C PRO A 170 36.05 4.59 7.43
N ILE A 171 35.93 3.54 8.24
CA ILE A 171 34.66 3.13 8.85
C ILE A 171 34.08 4.30 9.64
N GLY A 172 32.81 4.63 9.38
CA GLY A 172 32.10 5.70 10.09
C GLY A 172 31.86 5.38 11.57
N THR A 173 31.60 6.41 12.37
CA THR A 173 31.20 6.22 13.77
C THR A 173 29.83 5.55 13.86
N LEU A 174 29.53 4.90 14.99
CA LEU A 174 28.19 4.33 15.22
C LEU A 174 27.09 5.39 15.10
N SER A 175 27.35 6.62 15.55
CA SER A 175 26.39 7.72 15.46
C SER A 175 26.09 8.07 14.00
N ASP A 176 27.13 8.23 13.17
CA ASP A 176 26.97 8.51 11.74
C ASP A 176 26.23 7.37 11.03
N SER A 177 26.54 6.12 11.37
CA SER A 177 25.91 4.94 10.76
C SER A 177 24.43 4.83 11.10
N LYS A 178 24.03 5.10 12.34
CA LYS A 178 22.62 5.19 12.72
C LYS A 178 21.90 6.30 11.94
N GLN A 179 22.53 7.48 11.87
CA GLN A 179 21.96 8.63 11.16
C GLN A 179 21.81 8.36 9.66
N ARG A 180 22.79 7.70 9.04
CA ARG A 180 22.72 7.28 7.62
C ARG A 180 21.55 6.36 7.34
N VAL A 181 21.37 5.30 8.12
CA VAL A 181 20.28 4.35 7.91
C VAL A 181 18.91 5.03 8.05
N ASP A 182 18.76 5.88 9.07
CA ASP A 182 17.52 6.65 9.28
C ASP A 182 17.27 7.63 8.12
N ASN A 183 18.28 8.37 7.69
CA ASN A 183 18.16 9.30 6.56
C ASN A 183 17.86 8.59 5.24
N TYR A 184 18.61 7.53 4.90
CA TYR A 184 18.45 6.81 3.63
C TYR A 184 17.06 6.17 3.49
N GLY A 185 16.48 5.71 4.61
CA GLY A 185 15.13 5.15 4.63
C GLY A 185 14.03 6.20 4.43
N ALA A 186 14.27 7.46 4.78
CA ALA A 186 13.23 8.48 4.93
C ALA A 186 12.43 8.72 3.65
N GLY A 187 13.10 8.91 2.51
CA GLY A 187 12.43 9.13 1.22
C GLY A 187 11.57 7.96 0.76
N PHE A 188 12.02 6.72 1.00
CA PHE A 188 11.28 5.50 0.63
C PHE A 188 10.10 5.22 1.56
N ILE A 189 10.27 5.41 2.87
CA ILE A 189 9.18 5.33 3.86
C ILE A 189 8.15 6.41 3.57
N ALA A 190 8.62 7.63 3.30
CA ALA A 190 7.79 8.73 2.84
C ALA A 190 7.20 8.50 1.46
N ALA A 191 7.59 7.48 0.69
CA ALA A 191 6.97 7.02 -0.57
C ALA A 191 6.00 5.83 -0.37
N GLY A 192 5.86 5.34 0.87
CA GLY A 192 4.92 4.28 1.26
C GLY A 192 5.56 2.93 1.60
N ALA A 193 6.89 2.84 1.63
CA ALA A 193 7.56 1.63 2.11
C ALA A 193 7.32 1.44 3.62
N ARG A 194 7.08 0.19 4.03
CA ARG A 194 7.02 -0.21 5.45
C ARG A 194 8.28 -0.95 5.90
N ALA A 195 9.21 -1.21 4.99
CA ALA A 195 10.56 -1.64 5.30
C ALA A 195 11.56 -1.19 4.23
N VAL A 196 12.76 -0.81 4.65
CA VAL A 196 13.92 -0.57 3.80
C VAL A 196 15.07 -1.39 4.35
N ILE A 197 15.54 -2.35 3.56
CA ILE A 197 16.67 -3.23 3.89
C ILE A 197 17.84 -2.80 3.03
N ALA A 198 19.01 -2.61 3.64
CA ALA A 198 20.26 -2.39 2.93
C ALA A 198 21.23 -3.52 3.28
N ASP A 199 21.80 -4.15 2.26
CA ASP A 199 22.85 -5.17 2.37
C ASP A 199 23.83 -4.96 1.23
N VAL A 200 25.12 -4.90 1.53
CA VAL A 200 26.16 -4.59 0.54
C VAL A 200 26.82 -5.85 -0.03
N SER A 201 26.52 -7.02 0.52
CA SER A 201 27.39 -8.20 0.34
C SER A 201 26.93 -9.18 -0.75
N HIS A 202 25.64 -9.26 -1.10
CA HIS A 202 25.13 -10.27 -2.03
C HIS A 202 23.88 -9.83 -2.80
N PRO A 203 23.66 -10.35 -4.03
CA PRO A 203 22.41 -10.13 -4.75
C PRO A 203 21.21 -10.63 -3.94
N HIS A 204 20.17 -9.80 -3.85
CA HIS A 204 18.95 -10.01 -3.07
C HIS A 204 18.02 -11.16 -3.57
N THR A 205 18.53 -12.14 -4.32
CA THR A 205 17.72 -13.25 -4.87
C THR A 205 17.07 -14.11 -3.78
N ALA A 206 17.77 -14.33 -2.66
CA ALA A 206 17.22 -15.05 -1.53
C ALA A 206 16.16 -14.22 -0.78
N TYR A 207 16.28 -12.89 -0.73
CA TYR A 207 15.24 -12.02 -0.15
C TYR A 207 13.97 -12.14 -0.98
N ILE A 208 14.09 -12.05 -2.32
CA ILE A 208 12.96 -12.26 -3.24
C ILE A 208 12.32 -13.63 -3.01
N THR A 209 13.11 -14.70 -2.98
CA THR A 209 12.57 -16.05 -2.75
C THR A 209 11.82 -16.13 -1.42
N ALA A 210 12.42 -15.64 -0.33
CA ALA A 210 11.82 -15.69 1.00
C ALA A 210 10.53 -14.86 1.09
N LEU A 211 10.48 -13.68 0.46
CA LEU A 211 9.28 -12.82 0.41
C LEU A 211 8.07 -13.55 -0.20
N PHE A 212 8.29 -14.37 -1.23
CA PHE A 212 7.21 -15.09 -1.91
C PHE A 212 6.86 -16.46 -1.30
N THR A 213 7.80 -17.10 -0.61
CA THR A 213 7.66 -18.51 -0.19
C THR A 213 7.43 -18.69 1.32
N THR A 214 7.78 -17.70 2.14
CA THR A 214 7.65 -17.78 3.61
C THR A 214 6.43 -17.02 4.12
N ARG A 215 6.01 -17.30 5.35
CA ARG A 215 4.94 -16.58 6.06
C ARG A 215 5.46 -16.12 7.42
N GLN A 216 6.22 -15.03 7.41
CA GLN A 216 6.90 -14.53 8.61
C GLN A 216 6.95 -12.99 8.61
N THR A 217 7.35 -12.41 9.74
CA THR A 217 7.66 -10.98 9.83
C THR A 217 8.88 -10.65 8.97
N ILE A 218 8.97 -9.40 8.49
CA ILE A 218 10.16 -8.94 7.77
C ILE A 218 11.40 -8.96 8.68
N ASP A 219 11.25 -8.60 9.95
CA ASP A 219 12.22 -8.83 11.02
C ASP A 219 12.83 -10.24 10.96
N ARG A 220 12.00 -11.28 11.01
CA ARG A 220 12.47 -12.67 11.01
C ARG A 220 13.12 -13.04 9.68
N LEU A 221 12.57 -12.55 8.57
CA LEU A 221 13.18 -12.75 7.25
C LEU A 221 14.59 -12.17 7.22
N TRP A 222 14.78 -10.96 7.75
CA TRP A 222 16.08 -10.32 7.85
C TRP A 222 17.01 -11.13 8.76
N HIS A 223 16.64 -11.47 10.00
CA HIS A 223 17.51 -12.24 10.90
C HIS A 223 17.86 -13.66 10.42
N THR A 224 17.04 -14.26 9.55
CA THR A 224 17.30 -15.60 8.99
C THR A 224 18.04 -15.57 7.65
N TYR A 225 18.33 -14.37 7.14
CA TYR A 225 19.04 -14.23 5.88
C TYR A 225 20.52 -14.65 6.02
N PRO A 226 21.13 -15.29 5.02
CA PRO A 226 22.49 -15.85 5.15
C PRO A 226 23.60 -14.85 5.50
N THR A 227 23.38 -13.55 5.31
CA THR A 227 24.35 -12.49 5.63
C THR A 227 24.18 -11.92 7.04
N TYR A 228 23.31 -12.52 7.88
CA TYR A 228 23.14 -12.12 9.27
C TYR A 228 24.41 -12.41 10.09
N HIS A 229 24.95 -11.39 10.75
CA HIS A 229 26.16 -11.51 11.55
C HIS A 229 25.89 -11.73 13.05
N GLY A 230 24.67 -11.48 13.52
CA GLY A 230 24.34 -11.63 14.94
C GLY A 230 24.78 -10.45 15.82
N HIS A 231 25.02 -9.28 15.22
CA HIS A 231 25.51 -8.10 15.93
C HIS A 231 24.46 -6.98 16.03
N ASP A 232 23.22 -7.35 16.35
CA ASP A 232 22.10 -6.41 16.36
C ASP A 232 22.34 -5.20 17.27
N ILE A 233 22.30 -4.02 16.66
CA ILE A 233 22.31 -2.73 17.36
C ILE A 233 21.00 -2.01 17.02
N PRO A 234 19.94 -2.22 17.82
CA PRO A 234 18.68 -1.55 17.60
C PRO A 234 18.77 -0.07 17.98
N PHE A 235 18.00 0.77 17.28
CA PHE A 235 17.81 2.17 17.60
C PHE A 235 16.47 2.67 17.02
N MET A 236 16.00 3.79 17.56
CA MET A 236 14.81 4.46 17.05
C MET A 236 15.24 5.52 16.04
N GLY A 237 14.54 5.58 14.91
CA GLY A 237 14.73 6.65 13.93
C GLY A 237 14.24 7.98 14.48
N VAL A 238 15.02 9.04 14.28
CA VAL A 238 14.60 10.42 14.57
C VAL A 238 13.75 10.95 13.42
N ARG A 239 14.12 10.59 12.19
CA ARG A 239 13.42 10.93 10.96
C ARG A 239 12.48 9.83 10.49
N ASN A 240 12.35 8.72 11.19
CA ASN A 240 11.32 7.73 10.91
C ASN A 240 10.69 7.19 12.19
N PRO A 241 10.17 8.05 13.06
CA PRO A 241 9.62 7.60 14.32
C PRO A 241 8.40 6.69 14.04
N GLY A 242 8.17 5.72 14.93
CA GLY A 242 7.25 4.59 14.71
C GLY A 242 7.86 3.41 13.96
N PHE A 243 8.99 3.60 13.25
CA PHE A 243 9.79 2.52 12.69
C PHE A 243 10.92 2.13 13.63
N ARG A 244 11.25 0.84 13.63
CA ARG A 244 12.42 0.30 14.33
C ARG A 244 13.55 0.16 13.32
N ALA A 245 14.74 0.63 13.68
CA ALA A 245 15.94 0.43 12.90
C ALA A 245 16.93 -0.49 13.61
N ILE A 246 17.64 -1.32 12.85
CA ILE A 246 18.65 -2.26 13.36
C ILE A 246 19.85 -2.21 12.41
N LEU A 247 21.04 -2.05 12.99
CA LEU A 247 22.31 -2.33 12.31
C LEU A 247 22.75 -3.76 12.65
N ASP A 248 23.31 -4.47 11.69
CA ASP A 248 23.95 -5.78 11.88
C ASP A 248 25.36 -5.77 11.24
N PRO A 249 26.31 -5.05 11.85
CA PRO A 249 27.65 -4.92 11.31
C PRO A 249 28.42 -6.25 11.31
N THR A 250 29.46 -6.33 10.48
CA THR A 250 30.32 -7.52 10.38
C THR A 250 31.02 -7.85 11.71
N THR A 251 31.37 -6.83 12.51
CA THR A 251 31.75 -6.96 13.93
C THR A 251 30.96 -5.97 14.76
N ARG A 252 30.95 -6.09 16.10
CA ARG A 252 30.24 -5.16 17.00
C ARG A 252 30.58 -3.67 16.82
N THR A 253 31.69 -3.33 16.17
CA THR A 253 32.13 -1.95 15.91
C THR A 253 32.21 -1.60 14.42
N GLY A 254 31.62 -2.41 13.54
CA GLY A 254 31.67 -2.25 12.09
C GLY A 254 32.52 -3.33 11.39
N PRO A 255 32.66 -3.27 10.06
CA PRO A 255 31.99 -2.34 9.14
C PRO A 255 30.46 -2.53 9.06
N TRP A 256 29.76 -1.46 8.70
CA TRP A 256 28.29 -1.32 8.75
C TRP A 256 27.66 -1.65 7.39
N TYR A 257 27.65 -2.93 7.02
CA TYR A 257 27.20 -3.37 5.68
C TYR A 257 25.80 -3.96 5.64
N ARG A 258 25.05 -3.89 6.73
CA ARG A 258 23.73 -4.47 6.82
C ARG A 258 22.86 -3.73 7.80
N SER A 259 21.67 -3.34 7.34
CA SER A 259 20.70 -2.66 8.17
C SER A 259 19.28 -2.91 7.69
N ILE A 260 18.34 -2.63 8.59
CA ILE A 260 16.93 -2.56 8.28
C ILE A 260 16.32 -1.37 9.02
N ILE A 261 15.37 -0.69 8.39
CA ILE A 261 14.37 0.12 9.06
C ILE A 261 12.99 -0.38 8.67
N GLU A 262 12.14 -0.70 9.64
CA GLU A 262 10.89 -1.40 9.39
C GLU A 262 9.76 -1.09 10.38
N ASP A 263 8.54 -1.35 9.93
CA ASP A 263 7.39 -1.59 10.78
C ASP A 263 7.42 -3.05 11.28
N PRO A 264 7.52 -3.29 12.60
CA PRO A 264 7.63 -4.65 13.15
C PRO A 264 6.42 -5.56 12.87
N THR A 265 5.29 -5.00 12.46
CA THR A 265 4.07 -5.77 12.13
C THR A 265 4.01 -6.22 10.66
N LEU A 266 4.94 -5.75 9.82
CA LEU A 266 4.98 -6.10 8.41
C LEU A 266 5.37 -7.58 8.22
N THR A 267 4.64 -8.29 7.36
CA THR A 267 4.90 -9.69 7.03
C THR A 267 5.11 -9.91 5.53
N THR A 268 5.79 -11.00 5.17
CA THR A 268 6.01 -11.41 3.77
C THR A 268 4.70 -11.60 3.00
N THR A 269 3.65 -12.06 3.68
CA THR A 269 2.31 -12.20 3.11
C THR A 269 1.67 -10.85 2.80
N MET A 270 1.82 -9.85 3.68
CA MET A 270 1.31 -8.50 3.44
C MET A 270 1.98 -7.82 2.22
N VAL A 271 3.27 -8.12 1.98
CA VAL A 271 4.02 -7.61 0.82
C VAL A 271 3.53 -8.24 -0.48
N THR A 272 3.34 -9.56 -0.50
CA THR A 272 3.15 -10.33 -1.75
C THR A 272 1.70 -10.71 -2.06
N ARG A 273 0.80 -10.68 -1.07
CA ARG A 273 -0.54 -11.26 -1.18
C ARG A 273 -1.68 -10.31 -0.87
N THR A 274 -1.42 -9.03 -0.70
CA THR A 274 -2.52 -8.10 -0.54
C THR A 274 -2.80 -7.44 -1.89
N ALA A 275 -4.00 -7.69 -2.40
CA ALA A 275 -4.54 -6.93 -3.51
C ALA A 275 -4.87 -5.52 -3.00
N TYR A 276 -4.19 -4.51 -3.53
CA TYR A 276 -4.52 -3.09 -3.31
C TYR A 276 -4.99 -2.44 -4.61
N PRO A 277 -5.98 -3.01 -5.32
CA PRO A 277 -6.55 -2.32 -6.46
C PRO A 277 -7.21 -1.05 -5.94
N SER A 278 -7.00 0.07 -6.65
CA SER A 278 -7.79 1.26 -6.38
C SER A 278 -9.27 0.90 -6.44
N THR A 279 -10.06 1.39 -5.49
CA THR A 279 -11.50 1.18 -5.49
C THR A 279 -12.18 2.09 -6.50
N ALA A 280 -11.63 3.26 -6.79
CA ALA A 280 -12.17 4.27 -7.71
C ALA A 280 -12.26 3.88 -9.21
N VAL A 281 -12.11 2.60 -9.55
CA VAL A 281 -12.16 2.12 -10.93
C VAL A 281 -13.57 1.65 -11.26
N ASN A 282 -14.16 2.25 -12.29
CA ASN A 282 -15.44 1.78 -12.81
C ASN A 282 -15.31 0.33 -13.29
N PRO A 283 -16.21 -0.58 -12.89
CA PRO A 283 -16.11 -1.98 -13.29
C PRO A 283 -16.38 -2.13 -14.79
N ALA A 284 -15.80 -3.17 -15.41
CA ALA A 284 -15.99 -3.45 -16.84
C ALA A 284 -17.44 -3.82 -17.21
N GLY A 285 -18.26 -4.19 -16.23
CA GLY A 285 -19.68 -4.47 -16.39
C GLY A 285 -20.48 -4.04 -15.16
N PHE A 286 -21.81 -4.06 -15.28
CA PHE A 286 -22.69 -3.73 -14.16
C PHE A 286 -22.55 -4.72 -13.01
N VAL A 287 -22.42 -4.17 -11.80
CA VAL A 287 -22.51 -4.91 -10.54
C VAL A 287 -23.90 -4.64 -9.96
N VAL A 288 -24.56 -5.68 -9.44
CA VAL A 288 -25.92 -5.59 -8.88
C VAL A 288 -25.94 -6.23 -7.48
N PRO A 289 -26.25 -5.47 -6.42
CA PRO A 289 -26.45 -4.01 -6.43
C PRO A 289 -25.13 -3.26 -6.72
N GLY A 290 -25.22 -2.07 -7.32
CA GLY A 290 -24.04 -1.28 -7.72
C GLY A 290 -24.37 0.16 -8.07
N ALA A 291 -23.47 0.83 -8.78
CA ALA A 291 -23.63 2.21 -9.24
C ALA A 291 -23.57 2.28 -10.77
N ALA A 292 -24.26 3.26 -11.32
CA ALA A 292 -24.20 3.58 -12.74
C ALA A 292 -24.38 5.08 -12.97
N GLU A 293 -24.10 5.49 -14.19
CA GLU A 293 -24.34 6.84 -14.68
C GLU A 293 -25.06 6.79 -16.01
N VAL A 294 -25.99 7.71 -16.22
CA VAL A 294 -26.68 7.87 -17.50
C VAL A 294 -25.71 8.40 -18.55
N THR A 295 -25.56 7.68 -19.66
CA THR A 295 -24.67 8.05 -20.77
C THR A 295 -25.39 8.31 -22.09
N ALA A 296 -26.67 7.94 -22.21
CA ALA A 296 -27.47 8.27 -23.39
C ALA A 296 -27.65 9.78 -23.50
N ALA A 297 -27.37 10.36 -24.67
CA ALA A 297 -27.36 11.82 -24.89
C ALA A 297 -28.69 12.50 -24.56
N ASP A 298 -29.80 11.83 -24.87
CA ASP A 298 -31.17 12.31 -24.62
C ASP A 298 -31.69 11.95 -23.22
N GLY A 299 -30.82 11.41 -22.36
CA GLY A 299 -31.19 10.85 -21.07
C GLY A 299 -31.80 9.45 -21.17
N VAL A 300 -32.28 8.94 -20.04
CA VAL A 300 -32.90 7.61 -19.92
C VAL A 300 -34.26 7.73 -19.24
N ALA A 301 -35.30 7.24 -19.92
CA ALA A 301 -36.64 7.15 -19.38
C ALA A 301 -36.71 6.08 -18.28
N VAL A 302 -37.15 6.49 -17.09
CA VAL A 302 -37.48 5.61 -15.97
C VAL A 302 -38.93 5.20 -16.10
N ARG A 303 -39.21 3.90 -16.04
CA ARG A 303 -40.55 3.31 -16.14
C ARG A 303 -40.96 2.70 -14.80
N GLY A 304 -42.27 2.58 -14.56
CA GLY A 304 -42.80 1.95 -13.35
C GLY A 304 -42.67 0.42 -13.32
N SER A 305 -42.44 -0.22 -14.48
CA SER A 305 -42.44 -1.67 -14.65
C SER A 305 -41.20 -2.21 -15.35
N ALA A 306 -40.81 -3.44 -14.98
CA ALA A 306 -39.61 -4.12 -15.49
C ALA A 306 -39.70 -4.53 -16.97
N ASP A 307 -40.91 -4.62 -17.53
CA ASP A 307 -41.14 -4.83 -18.96
C ASP A 307 -40.97 -3.55 -19.80
N LEU A 308 -40.65 -2.42 -19.14
CA LEU A 308 -40.53 -1.09 -19.71
C LEU A 308 -41.81 -0.58 -20.41
N SER A 309 -42.97 -1.14 -20.06
CA SER A 309 -44.28 -0.70 -20.56
C SER A 309 -44.81 0.53 -19.80
N GLY A 310 -45.88 1.14 -20.34
CA GLY A 310 -46.49 2.36 -19.80
C GLY A 310 -45.64 3.61 -20.00
N ASP A 311 -46.15 4.80 -19.67
CA ASP A 311 -45.42 6.05 -19.86
C ASP A 311 -44.21 6.18 -18.91
N PRO A 312 -43.13 6.91 -19.30
CA PRO A 312 -42.04 7.23 -18.39
C PRO A 312 -42.56 8.00 -17.17
N ILE A 313 -42.16 7.56 -15.97
CA ILE A 313 -42.43 8.28 -14.73
C ILE A 313 -41.45 9.44 -14.50
N ALA A 314 -40.29 9.38 -15.15
CA ALA A 314 -39.27 10.42 -15.19
C ALA A 314 -38.30 10.19 -16.36
N THR A 315 -37.52 11.21 -16.70
CA THR A 315 -36.36 11.07 -17.59
C THR A 315 -35.12 11.56 -16.86
N LEU A 316 -34.15 10.67 -16.65
CA LEU A 316 -32.87 11.04 -16.03
C LEU A 316 -31.95 11.61 -17.09
N ALA A 317 -31.40 12.80 -16.86
CA ALA A 317 -30.48 13.45 -17.79
C ALA A 317 -29.12 12.74 -17.84
N THR A 318 -28.39 12.92 -18.94
CA THR A 318 -26.98 12.50 -19.10
C THR A 318 -26.12 12.99 -17.92
N GLY A 319 -25.27 12.12 -17.40
CA GLY A 319 -24.42 12.40 -16.23
C GLY A 319 -25.10 12.14 -14.88
N THR A 320 -26.41 11.84 -14.85
CA THR A 320 -27.10 11.49 -13.60
C THR A 320 -26.52 10.20 -13.03
N ARG A 321 -25.99 10.26 -11.80
CA ARG A 321 -25.52 9.10 -11.04
C ARG A 321 -26.66 8.44 -10.28
N LEU A 322 -26.68 7.12 -10.28
CA LEU A 322 -27.74 6.32 -9.70
C LEU A 322 -27.22 5.00 -9.12
N ARG A 323 -28.03 4.36 -8.28
CA ARG A 323 -27.82 2.98 -7.81
C ARG A 323 -28.57 2.02 -8.70
N VAL A 324 -27.89 0.96 -9.11
CA VAL A 324 -28.52 -0.24 -9.68
C VAL A 324 -28.85 -1.15 -8.49
N THR A 325 -30.13 -1.43 -8.27
CA THR A 325 -30.60 -2.17 -7.09
C THR A 325 -30.89 -3.63 -7.41
N ALA A 326 -31.38 -3.91 -8.62
CA ALA A 326 -31.64 -5.26 -9.11
C ALA A 326 -31.54 -5.31 -10.65
N GLU A 327 -31.33 -6.50 -11.20
CA GLU A 327 -31.48 -6.79 -12.63
C GLU A 327 -32.75 -7.61 -12.82
N SER A 328 -33.61 -7.16 -13.71
CA SER A 328 -34.83 -7.88 -14.10
C SER A 328 -34.52 -8.90 -15.18
N PRO A 329 -35.38 -9.92 -15.39
CA PRO A 329 -35.27 -10.78 -16.55
C PRO A 329 -35.13 -9.96 -17.83
N ALA A 330 -34.23 -10.38 -18.73
CA ALA A 330 -34.08 -9.72 -20.01
C ALA A 330 -35.40 -9.79 -20.80
N LEU A 331 -35.70 -8.74 -21.56
CA LEU A 331 -36.85 -8.73 -22.45
C LEU A 331 -36.64 -9.75 -23.59
N ALA A 332 -37.72 -10.07 -24.31
CA ALA A 332 -37.68 -11.07 -25.38
C ALA A 332 -36.67 -10.76 -26.50
N ASP A 333 -36.31 -9.49 -26.69
CA ASP A 333 -35.30 -9.02 -27.63
C ASP A 333 -33.85 -9.06 -27.07
N GLY A 334 -33.67 -9.56 -25.84
CA GLY A 334 -32.39 -9.60 -25.14
C GLY A 334 -32.03 -8.32 -24.39
N THR A 335 -32.90 -7.30 -24.37
CA THR A 335 -32.66 -6.06 -23.63
C THR A 335 -32.55 -6.34 -22.14
N ARG A 336 -31.42 -5.96 -21.54
CA ARG A 336 -31.21 -6.01 -20.10
C ARG A 336 -31.90 -4.81 -19.43
N VAL A 337 -32.61 -5.07 -18.33
CA VAL A 337 -33.37 -4.05 -17.60
C VAL A 337 -32.92 -4.02 -16.14
N PHE A 338 -32.67 -2.82 -15.63
CA PHE A 338 -32.24 -2.59 -14.26
C PHE A 338 -33.31 -1.85 -13.47
N ALA A 339 -33.53 -2.28 -12.22
CA ALA A 339 -34.16 -1.45 -11.22
C ALA A 339 -33.12 -0.45 -10.68
N VAL A 340 -33.47 0.84 -10.68
CA VAL A 340 -32.57 1.94 -10.33
C VAL A 340 -33.20 2.90 -9.33
N ALA A 341 -32.35 3.60 -8.59
CA ALA A 341 -32.75 4.75 -7.76
C ALA A 341 -31.70 5.85 -7.83
N THR A 342 -32.12 7.12 -7.90
CA THR A 342 -31.20 8.27 -7.81
C THR A 342 -30.57 8.37 -6.42
N LEU A 343 -29.38 8.98 -6.31
CA LEU A 343 -28.64 9.01 -5.04
C LEU A 343 -29.34 9.80 -3.94
N ASP A 344 -30.20 10.75 -4.30
CA ASP A 344 -31.07 11.52 -3.40
C ASP A 344 -32.38 10.79 -3.04
N GLY A 345 -32.64 9.63 -3.65
CA GLY A 345 -33.87 8.86 -3.48
C GLY A 345 -35.11 9.45 -4.15
N ALA A 346 -34.99 10.52 -4.93
CA ALA A 346 -36.13 11.22 -5.52
C ALA A 346 -36.82 10.43 -6.65
N THR A 347 -36.07 9.64 -7.41
CA THR A 347 -36.59 8.83 -8.52
C THR A 347 -36.16 7.38 -8.37
N ALA A 348 -37.10 6.45 -8.48
CA ALA A 348 -36.82 5.02 -8.56
C ALA A 348 -37.74 4.34 -9.56
N GLY A 349 -37.23 3.34 -10.28
CA GLY A 349 -37.99 2.58 -11.28
C GLY A 349 -37.08 1.73 -12.16
N PHE A 350 -37.51 1.41 -13.37
CA PHE A 350 -36.81 0.50 -14.28
C PHE A 350 -36.30 1.23 -15.52
N VAL A 351 -35.09 0.86 -15.96
CA VAL A 351 -34.42 1.46 -17.11
C VAL A 351 -33.68 0.39 -17.94
N PRO A 352 -33.55 0.57 -19.27
CA PRO A 352 -32.71 -0.29 -20.08
C PRO A 352 -31.21 -0.06 -19.80
N ALA A 353 -30.42 -1.13 -19.82
CA ALA A 353 -28.97 -1.06 -19.59
C ALA A 353 -28.22 -0.23 -20.64
N ALA A 354 -28.72 -0.16 -21.88
CA ALA A 354 -28.04 0.46 -23.02
C ALA A 354 -27.79 1.97 -22.85
N GLY A 355 -28.55 2.65 -21.99
CA GLY A 355 -28.37 4.07 -21.71
C GLY A 355 -27.50 4.38 -20.49
N LEU A 356 -26.89 3.36 -19.89
CA LEU A 356 -26.10 3.47 -18.67
C LEU A 356 -24.64 3.04 -18.91
N ALA A 357 -23.74 3.58 -18.10
CA ALA A 357 -22.41 3.02 -17.89
C ALA A 357 -22.23 2.59 -16.42
N PRO A 358 -21.59 1.45 -16.14
CA PRO A 358 -21.27 1.06 -14.78
C PRO A 358 -20.32 2.09 -14.13
N ARG A 359 -20.56 2.37 -12.85
CA ARG A 359 -19.71 3.22 -12.02
C ARG A 359 -19.22 2.45 -10.79
N ASP A 360 -18.09 2.90 -10.25
CA ASP A 360 -17.60 2.36 -8.99
C ASP A 360 -18.66 2.51 -7.88
N SER A 361 -18.80 1.45 -7.10
CA SER A 361 -19.70 1.35 -5.95
C SER A 361 -19.00 0.78 -4.72
N THR A 362 -17.69 0.57 -4.81
CA THR A 362 -16.87 0.03 -3.73
C THR A 362 -16.55 1.17 -2.77
N PRO A 363 -16.88 1.06 -1.47
CA PRO A 363 -16.47 2.09 -0.53
C PRO A 363 -14.94 2.14 -0.44
N PRO A 364 -14.36 3.33 -0.21
CA PRO A 364 -12.94 3.46 0.08
C PRO A 364 -12.54 2.55 1.24
N ARG A 365 -11.39 1.90 1.10
CA ARG A 365 -10.81 1.01 2.11
C ARG A 365 -9.58 1.67 2.70
N ILE A 366 -9.47 1.65 4.03
CA ILE A 366 -8.22 1.99 4.70
C ILE A 366 -7.28 0.80 4.51
N TRP A 367 -6.16 1.03 3.82
CA TRP A 367 -5.12 0.04 3.65
C TRP A 367 -4.15 0.05 4.82
N THR A 368 -3.76 1.24 5.28
CA THR A 368 -2.92 1.39 6.48
C THR A 368 -3.37 2.60 7.29
N LEU A 369 -3.28 2.45 8.61
CA LEU A 369 -3.30 3.53 9.56
C LEU A 369 -2.02 3.35 10.38
N ASP A 370 -0.97 4.04 9.96
CA ASP A 370 0.34 3.84 10.57
C ASP A 370 0.31 4.46 11.96
N LYS A 371 0.97 3.81 12.92
CA LYS A 371 1.15 4.38 14.27
C LYS A 371 1.71 5.80 14.15
N PRO A 372 1.33 6.72 15.07
CA PRO A 372 1.79 8.08 14.97
C PRO A 372 3.31 8.08 14.87
N TYR A 373 3.79 8.69 13.79
CA TYR A 373 5.18 8.71 13.42
C TYR A 373 5.95 9.32 14.60
N SER A 374 5.59 10.49 15.12
CA SER A 374 6.23 11.06 16.32
C SER A 374 5.32 11.10 17.56
N VAL A 375 5.91 10.85 18.74
CA VAL A 375 5.33 11.27 20.03
C VAL A 375 5.57 12.76 20.19
N ALA A 376 4.48 13.50 20.32
CA ALA A 376 4.52 14.95 20.37
C ALA A 376 5.21 15.42 21.66
N THR A 377 6.12 16.40 21.57
CA THR A 377 6.72 17.01 22.77
C THR A 377 6.06 18.32 23.09
N VAL A 378 5.82 18.56 24.38
CA VAL A 378 5.10 19.72 24.92
C VAL A 378 5.63 21.07 24.40
N ASP A 379 6.94 21.13 24.15
CA ASP A 379 7.64 22.32 23.64
C ASP A 379 7.42 22.58 22.13
N GLY A 380 6.70 21.69 21.44
CA GLY A 380 6.45 21.76 20.00
C GLY A 380 7.63 21.30 19.13
N THR A 381 8.71 20.80 19.73
CA THR A 381 9.89 20.31 18.98
C THR A 381 9.56 19.10 18.11
N TYR A 382 8.69 18.20 18.60
CA TYR A 382 8.16 17.07 17.85
C TYR A 382 6.65 17.21 17.73
N LEU A 383 6.15 17.19 16.50
CA LEU A 383 4.72 17.25 16.20
C LEU A 383 4.07 15.90 16.49
N TYR A 384 2.77 15.85 16.73
CA TYR A 384 2.01 14.60 16.55
C TYR A 384 1.81 14.37 15.06
N ALA A 385 2.06 13.17 14.54
CA ALA A 385 1.93 12.91 13.10
C ALA A 385 1.22 11.57 12.87
N LEU A 386 0.01 11.59 12.30
CA LEU A 386 -0.74 10.39 11.94
C LEU A 386 -0.73 10.21 10.42
N ARG A 387 -0.29 9.05 9.94
CA ARG A 387 -0.31 8.73 8.51
C ARG A 387 -1.39 7.71 8.23
N TYR A 388 -2.16 7.95 7.17
CA TYR A 388 -3.11 6.97 6.67
C TYR A 388 -2.89 6.73 5.19
N ARG A 389 -3.39 5.59 4.74
CA ARG A 389 -3.51 5.25 3.34
C ARG A 389 -4.85 4.60 3.05
N ALA A 390 -5.51 5.08 2.01
CA ALA A 390 -6.78 4.60 1.51
C ALA A 390 -6.64 4.08 0.07
N SER A 391 -7.65 3.33 -0.39
CA SER A 391 -7.71 2.78 -1.75
C SER A 391 -8.02 3.80 -2.84
N GLU A 392 -8.42 5.00 -2.45
CA GLU A 392 -8.70 6.15 -3.29
C GLU A 392 -8.66 7.42 -2.44
N ALA A 393 -8.75 8.58 -3.10
CA ALA A 393 -8.72 9.86 -2.39
C ALA A 393 -9.98 10.01 -1.54
N VAL A 394 -9.80 10.18 -0.23
CA VAL A 394 -10.88 10.33 0.74
C VAL A 394 -10.74 11.64 1.48
N ALA A 395 -11.86 12.26 1.82
CA ALA A 395 -11.85 13.36 2.78
C ALA A 395 -11.59 12.76 4.17
N ALA A 396 -10.52 13.21 4.80
CA ALA A 396 -10.07 12.73 6.09
C ALA A 396 -10.08 13.87 7.11
N GLU A 397 -10.63 13.60 8.29
CA GLU A 397 -10.73 14.55 9.39
C GLU A 397 -10.15 13.92 10.67
N LEU A 398 -9.04 14.47 11.15
CA LEU A 398 -8.45 14.15 12.44
C LEU A 398 -9.00 15.14 13.47
N THR A 399 -9.76 14.63 14.44
CA THR A 399 -10.25 15.39 15.60
C THR A 399 -9.43 15.02 16.82
N ILE A 400 -8.97 16.02 17.57
CA ILE A 400 -8.21 15.86 18.80
C ILE A 400 -8.99 16.44 19.96
N ARG A 401 -9.07 15.67 21.06
CA ARG A 401 -9.85 15.99 22.26
C ARG A 401 -8.96 15.98 23.50
N ASN A 402 -9.24 16.88 24.44
CA ASN A 402 -8.61 16.90 25.76
C ASN A 402 -9.19 15.79 26.67
N ALA A 403 -8.69 15.68 27.90
CA ALA A 403 -9.18 14.71 28.88
C ALA A 403 -10.65 14.94 29.31
N ALA A 404 -11.18 16.16 29.16
CA ALA A 404 -12.59 16.48 29.40
C ALA A 404 -13.51 16.08 28.22
N GLY A 405 -12.93 15.69 27.08
CA GLY A 405 -13.66 15.32 25.87
C GLY A 405 -13.90 16.48 24.89
N ASP A 406 -13.48 17.69 25.24
CA ASP A 406 -13.63 18.88 24.39
C ASP A 406 -12.73 18.77 23.17
N THR A 407 -13.24 19.17 22.01
CA THR A 407 -12.44 19.27 20.79
C THR A 407 -11.48 20.43 20.89
N VAL A 408 -10.19 20.12 20.77
CA VAL A 408 -9.09 21.08 20.85
C VAL A 408 -8.66 21.51 19.45
N ARG A 409 -8.60 20.56 18.52
CA ARG A 409 -8.19 20.80 17.14
C ARG A 409 -8.89 19.83 16.21
N THR A 410 -9.24 20.34 15.03
CA THR A 410 -9.65 19.52 13.89
C THR A 410 -8.72 19.84 12.72
N LEU A 411 -8.26 18.78 12.03
CA LEU A 411 -7.37 18.87 10.89
C LEU A 411 -7.99 18.05 9.75
N ALA A 412 -8.17 18.69 8.59
CA ALA A 412 -8.78 18.05 7.43
C ALA A 412 -7.80 17.98 6.27
N THR A 413 -7.92 16.91 5.47
CA THR A 413 -7.15 16.71 4.24
C THR A 413 -7.96 15.84 3.28
N THR A 414 -7.72 15.99 1.98
CA THR A 414 -8.31 15.09 0.98
C THR A 414 -7.19 14.42 0.22
N SER A 415 -6.99 13.13 0.48
CA SER A 415 -5.91 12.36 -0.12
C SER A 415 -6.17 10.87 -0.01
N ASP A 416 -5.58 10.09 -0.91
CA ASP A 416 -5.49 8.64 -0.77
C ASP A 416 -4.32 8.25 0.14
N TRP A 417 -3.41 9.18 0.41
CA TRP A 417 -2.24 8.96 1.23
C TRP A 417 -1.59 10.26 1.69
N THR A 418 -1.58 10.47 3.00
CA THR A 418 -1.00 11.68 3.59
C THR A 418 -0.64 11.49 5.06
N THR A 419 0.18 12.42 5.57
CA THR A 419 0.49 12.55 6.99
C THR A 419 -0.21 13.79 7.52
N ILE A 420 -1.13 13.61 8.46
CA ILE A 420 -1.77 14.70 9.19
C ILE A 420 -0.91 15.01 10.41
N THR A 421 -0.41 16.23 10.49
CA THR A 421 0.44 16.68 11.60
C THR A 421 -0.29 17.67 12.49
N TRP A 422 -0.10 17.54 13.79
CA TRP A 422 -0.59 18.46 14.80
C TRP A 422 0.58 18.98 15.64
N ASP A 423 0.68 20.30 15.73
CA ASP A 423 1.73 21.06 16.40
C ASP A 423 1.45 21.34 17.87
N LEU A 424 0.54 20.56 18.48
CA LEU A 424 0.07 20.75 19.86
C LEU A 424 -0.57 22.12 20.07
N ARG A 425 -1.10 22.77 19.02
CA ARG A 425 -1.87 24.00 19.16
C ARG A 425 -3.35 23.76 19.01
N ASP A 426 -4.15 24.47 19.82
CA ASP A 426 -5.59 24.49 19.65
C ASP A 426 -6.01 25.23 18.37
N SER A 427 -7.32 25.33 18.15
CA SER A 427 -7.87 26.06 16.99
C SER A 427 -7.61 27.58 17.04
N ALA A 428 -7.28 28.14 18.20
CA ALA A 428 -6.89 29.55 18.35
C ALA A 428 -5.37 29.77 18.14
N GLY A 429 -4.61 28.70 17.95
CA GLY A 429 -3.16 28.72 17.76
C GLY A 429 -2.37 28.77 19.06
N ALA A 430 -2.99 28.59 20.23
CA ALA A 430 -2.29 28.52 21.51
C ALA A 430 -1.77 27.09 21.78
N LEU A 431 -0.61 26.96 22.41
CA LEU A 431 -0.11 25.66 22.85
C LEU A 431 -1.05 25.06 23.89
N VAL A 432 -1.38 23.79 23.72
CA VAL A 432 -2.30 23.09 24.61
C VAL A 432 -1.58 22.68 25.91
N PRO A 433 -2.28 22.61 27.05
CA PRO A 433 -1.67 22.23 28.32
C PRO A 433 -1.08 20.81 28.32
N ASN A 434 -0.19 20.54 29.27
CA ASN A 434 0.24 19.18 29.56
C ASN A 434 -0.95 18.30 29.95
N GLY A 435 -1.06 17.12 29.35
CA GLY A 435 -2.13 16.19 29.69
C GLY A 435 -2.30 15.05 28.71
N THR A 436 -3.37 14.30 28.92
CA THR A 436 -3.80 13.22 28.04
C THR A 436 -4.75 13.76 26.98
N TYR A 437 -4.48 13.37 25.73
CA TYR A 437 -5.31 13.71 24.57
C TYR A 437 -5.77 12.44 23.88
N ALA A 438 -7.01 12.44 23.42
CA ALA A 438 -7.57 11.41 22.57
C ALA A 438 -7.71 11.95 21.15
N TRP A 439 -7.64 11.07 20.15
CA TRP A 439 -7.86 11.46 18.77
C TRP A 439 -8.76 10.46 18.05
N SER A 440 -9.47 10.95 17.04
CA SER A 440 -10.28 10.14 16.14
C SER A 440 -10.05 10.59 14.70
N LEU A 441 -9.88 9.63 13.79
CA LEU A 441 -9.81 9.88 12.36
C LEU A 441 -11.12 9.43 11.71
N ARG A 442 -11.80 10.34 11.00
CA ARG A 442 -12.97 10.04 10.16
C ARG A 442 -12.57 10.13 8.70
N LEU A 443 -13.00 9.16 7.89
CA LEU A 443 -12.87 9.20 6.44
C LEU A 443 -14.28 9.19 5.83
N SER A 444 -14.51 9.99 4.79
CA SER A 444 -15.80 10.13 4.09
C SER A 444 -15.66 10.20 2.58
#